data_AF-A0A7U2QR19-F1
#
_entry.id   AF-A0A7U2QR19-F1
#
_cell.length_a   1.000
_cell.length_b   1.000
_cell.length_c   1.000
_cell.angle_alpha   90.00
_cell.angle_beta   90.00
_cell.angle_gamma   90.00
#
_symmetry.space_group_name_H-M   'P 1'
#
loop_
_entity.id
_entity.type
_entity.pdbx_description
1 polymer ?
#
loop_
_entity_poly.entity_id
_entity_poly.type
_entity_poly.pdbx_seq_one_letter_code
_entity_poly.pdbx_strand_id
1 'polypeptide(L)'
;MVDLVRSCIIYGCGAGLLGFSTVGEKIEQYFTGRPSSYVPGHTLERLLSLPTRPDSERFGLNMAMHYGQGAAAAIVRAPMSANGIRGPFSDFMFISVRLMIDQTLENATGVGALPWTWPVNEQIIDILHMAVLAFVTGYFADRWLQG
;
A
#
# COMPACT_ATOMS: atom_id res chain seq x y z
N MET A 1 -25.80 -10.60 3.66
CA MET A 1 -24.54 -11.00 2.97
C MET A 1 -24.14 -10.00 1.89
N VAL A 2 -25.04 -9.63 0.97
CA VAL A 2 -24.74 -8.62 -0.08
C VAL A 2 -24.37 -7.25 0.50
N ASP A 3 -25.06 -6.80 1.56
CA ASP A 3 -24.76 -5.52 2.22
C ASP A 3 -23.40 -5.50 2.93
N LEU A 4 -22.96 -6.64 3.45
CA LEU A 4 -21.66 -6.79 4.10
C LEU A 4 -20.53 -6.68 3.07
N VAL A 5 -20.64 -7.40 1.94
CA VAL A 5 -19.64 -7.35 0.86
C VAL A 5 -19.52 -5.93 0.32
N ARG A 6 -20.65 -5.27 0.06
CA ARG A 6 -20.67 -3.88 -0.38
C ARG A 6 -20.00 -2.94 0.63
N SER A 7 -20.29 -3.10 1.92
CA SER A 7 -19.69 -2.30 2.99
C SER A 7 -18.18 -2.53 3.07
N CYS A 8 -17.72 -3.77 2.99
CA CYS A 8 -16.29 -4.08 2.99
C CYS A 8 -15.55 -3.45 1.80
N ILE A 9 -16.16 -3.42 0.61
CA ILE A 9 -15.57 -2.77 -0.56
C ILE A 9 -15.49 -1.26 -0.34
N ILE A 10 -16.59 -0.60 0.02
CA ILE A 10 -16.63 0.86 0.14
C ILE A 10 -15.72 1.35 1.28
N TYR A 11 -15.90 0.79 2.47
CA TYR A 11 -15.13 1.20 3.64
C TYR A 11 -13.67 0.73 3.57
N GLY A 12 -13.41 -0.44 2.98
CA GLY A 12 -12.05 -0.90 2.69
C GLY A 12 -11.34 0.06 1.76
N CYS A 13 -11.90 0.36 0.58
CA CYS A 13 -11.33 1.33 -0.34
C CYS A 13 -11.06 2.68 0.33
N GLY A 14 -12.06 3.24 1.03
CA GLY A 14 -11.91 4.52 1.73
C GLY A 14 -10.79 4.50 2.77
N ALA A 15 -10.69 3.43 3.55
CA ALA A 15 -9.68 3.30 4.60
C ALA A 15 -8.28 3.18 3.98
N GLY A 16 -8.15 2.41 2.90
CA GLY A 16 -6.89 2.25 2.17
C GLY A 16 -6.41 3.53 1.50
N LEU A 17 -7.32 4.34 0.95
CA LEU A 17 -7.00 5.67 0.41
C LEU A 17 -6.46 6.62 1.49
N LEU A 18 -7.04 6.57 2.70
CA LEU A 18 -6.57 7.37 3.83
C LEU A 18 -5.28 6.83 4.45
N GLY A 19 -5.00 5.53 4.27
CA GLY A 19 -3.80 4.87 4.78
C GLY A 19 -2.51 5.34 4.11
N PHE A 20 -2.56 5.64 2.82
CA PHE A 20 -1.39 6.16 2.12
C PHE A 20 -1.15 7.64 2.46
N SER A 21 0.12 7.99 2.70
CA SER A 21 0.52 9.37 3.01
C SER A 21 1.87 9.71 2.41
N THR A 22 1.89 10.72 1.54
CA THR A 22 3.13 11.33 1.03
C THR A 22 3.89 12.08 2.14
N VAL A 23 3.22 12.50 3.22
CA VAL A 23 3.87 13.25 4.30
C VAL A 23 4.89 12.37 5.03
N GLY A 24 4.56 11.10 5.29
CA GLY A 24 5.48 10.15 5.93
C GLY A 24 6.76 9.96 5.10
N GLU A 25 6.60 9.78 3.78
CA GLU A 25 7.73 9.68 2.85
C GLU A 25 8.61 10.93 2.89
N LYS A 26 8.02 12.14 2.87
CA LYS A 26 8.81 13.38 2.90
C LYS A 26 9.54 13.58 4.23
N ILE A 27 8.97 13.16 5.34
CA ILE A 27 9.65 13.16 6.64
C ILE A 27 10.83 12.18 6.61
N GLU A 28 10.63 10.95 6.14
CA GLU A 28 11.69 9.96 5.99
C GLU A 28 12.84 10.50 5.13
N GLN A 29 12.52 10.99 3.94
CA GLN A 29 13.51 11.52 2.99
C GLN A 29 14.29 12.70 3.53
N TYR A 30 13.67 13.55 4.36
CA TYR A 30 14.37 14.64 5.02
C TYR A 30 15.49 14.12 5.93
N PHE A 31 15.27 13.01 6.64
CA PHE A 31 16.26 12.43 7.55
C PHE A 31 17.26 11.50 6.86
N THR A 32 16.84 10.78 5.81
CA THR A 32 17.69 9.78 5.13
C THR A 32 18.43 10.36 3.92
N GLY A 33 17.98 11.49 3.38
CA GLY A 33 18.47 12.05 2.11
C GLY A 33 18.08 11.22 0.88
N ARG A 34 17.23 10.21 1.04
CA ARG A 34 16.85 9.29 -0.04
C ARG A 34 15.94 10.01 -1.07
N PRO A 35 16.12 9.78 -2.38
CA PRO A 35 15.18 10.30 -3.38
C PRO A 35 13.83 9.59 -3.31
N SER A 36 12.81 10.17 -3.97
CA SER A 36 11.53 9.49 -4.20
C SER A 36 11.69 8.21 -5.02
N SER A 37 10.95 7.18 -4.64
CA SER A 37 10.84 5.95 -5.41
C SER A 37 9.78 6.09 -6.49
N TYR A 38 10.12 5.64 -7.69
CA TYR A 38 9.21 5.54 -8.83
C TYR A 38 8.88 4.09 -9.20
N VAL A 39 9.31 3.11 -8.38
CA VAL A 39 9.01 1.68 -8.58
C VAL A 39 7.49 1.45 -8.77
N PRO A 40 6.58 2.00 -7.93
CA PRO A 40 5.15 1.84 -8.14
C PRO A 40 4.68 2.41 -9.48
N GLY A 41 5.17 3.60 -9.87
CA GLY A 41 4.88 4.20 -11.16
C GLY A 41 5.32 3.34 -12.35
N HIS A 42 6.51 2.75 -12.28
CA HIS A 42 7.01 1.80 -13.28
C HIS A 42 6.19 0.51 -13.31
N THR A 43 5.82 -0.04 -12.16
CA THR A 43 4.98 -1.23 -12.09
C THR A 43 3.63 -0.97 -12.74
N LEU A 44 2.98 0.16 -12.47
CA LEU A 44 1.72 0.52 -13.11
C LEU A 44 1.89 0.76 -14.63
N GLU A 45 2.96 1.43 -15.05
CA GLU A 45 3.31 1.60 -16.47
C GLU A 45 3.38 0.24 -17.19
N ARG A 46 4.05 -0.75 -16.58
CA ARG A 46 4.17 -2.11 -17.13
C ARG A 46 2.85 -2.88 -17.10
N LEU A 47 2.10 -2.83 -16.00
CA LEU A 47 0.79 -3.48 -15.88
C LEU A 47 -0.20 -2.99 -16.94
N LEU A 48 -0.15 -1.69 -17.25
CA LEU A 48 -1.02 -1.06 -18.25
C LEU A 48 -0.43 -1.08 -19.67
N SER A 49 0.75 -1.68 -19.86
CA SER A 49 1.47 -1.71 -21.14
C SER A 49 1.65 -0.31 -21.75
N LEU A 50 1.92 0.70 -20.90
CA LEU A 50 2.13 2.08 -21.32
C LEU A 50 3.56 2.30 -21.82
N PRO A 51 3.79 3.30 -22.70
CA PRO A 51 5.13 3.65 -23.14
C PRO A 51 6.01 4.15 -21.98
N THR A 52 7.27 3.75 -21.97
CA THR A 52 8.29 4.21 -21.02
C THR A 52 8.51 5.72 -21.13
N ARG A 53 8.43 6.44 -20.01
CA ARG A 53 8.73 7.88 -19.91
C ARG A 53 9.92 8.17 -18.98
N PRO A 54 10.35 9.42 -18.78
CA PRO A 54 11.23 9.80 -17.68
C PRO A 54 10.49 9.84 -16.34
N ASP A 55 11.20 9.61 -15.23
CA ASP A 55 10.59 9.65 -13.88
C ASP A 55 9.93 10.98 -13.54
N SER A 56 10.46 12.09 -14.06
CA SER A 56 9.88 13.43 -13.92
C SER A 56 8.45 13.54 -14.45
N GLU A 57 8.02 12.63 -15.32
CA GLU A 57 6.67 12.59 -15.90
C GLU A 57 5.77 11.52 -15.27
N ARG A 58 6.28 10.72 -14.32
CA ARG A 58 5.58 9.56 -13.75
C ARG A 58 4.86 9.83 -12.45
N PHE A 59 4.89 11.05 -11.93
CA PHE A 59 4.26 11.39 -10.64
C PHE A 59 2.80 10.90 -10.57
N GLY A 60 2.03 11.12 -11.64
CA GLY A 60 0.63 10.67 -11.72
C GLY A 60 0.49 9.14 -11.62
N LEU A 61 1.31 8.38 -12.33
CA LEU A 61 1.30 6.90 -12.26
C LEU A 61 1.75 6.41 -10.89
N ASN A 62 2.74 7.07 -10.29
CA ASN A 62 3.23 6.71 -8.96
C ASN A 62 2.15 6.90 -7.89
N MET A 63 1.46 8.05 -7.92
CA MET A 63 0.34 8.31 -7.01
C MET A 63 -0.83 7.38 -7.28
N ALA A 64 -1.19 7.15 -8.55
CA ALA A 64 -2.28 6.24 -8.91
C ALA A 64 -2.02 4.82 -8.40
N MET A 65 -0.78 4.34 -8.50
CA MET A 65 -0.40 3.02 -7.99
C MET A 65 -0.47 2.97 -6.47
N HIS A 66 0.12 3.94 -5.77
CA HIS A 66 0.10 3.99 -4.30
C HIS A 66 -1.33 4.02 -3.73
N TYR A 67 -2.16 4.96 -4.19
CA TYR A 67 -3.54 5.07 -3.74
C TYR A 67 -4.40 3.89 -4.20
N GLY A 68 -4.22 3.44 -5.45
CA GLY A 68 -4.97 2.33 -6.02
C GLY A 68 -4.70 1.02 -5.30
N GLN A 69 -3.43 0.68 -5.04
CA GLN A 69 -3.08 -0.50 -4.27
C GLN A 69 -3.48 -0.36 -2.80
N GLY A 70 -3.34 0.82 -2.19
CA GLY A 70 -3.83 1.07 -0.83
C GLY A 70 -5.32 0.75 -0.72
N ALA A 71 -6.14 1.30 -1.62
CA ALA A 71 -7.56 1.04 -1.69
C ALA A 71 -7.90 -0.44 -1.94
N ALA A 72 -7.28 -1.05 -2.95
CA ALA A 72 -7.55 -2.43 -3.34
C ALA A 72 -7.13 -3.43 -2.26
N ALA A 73 -5.94 -3.26 -1.66
CA ALA A 73 -5.47 -4.12 -0.58
C ALA A 73 -6.37 -4.00 0.66
N ALA A 74 -6.86 -2.81 0.97
CA ALA A 74 -7.73 -2.59 2.13
C ALA A 74 -9.11 -3.28 2.02
N ILE A 75 -9.56 -3.65 0.82
CA ILE A 75 -10.72 -4.54 0.64
C ILE A 75 -10.47 -5.91 1.29
N VAL A 76 -9.21 -6.37 1.35
CA VAL A 76 -8.83 -7.62 2.04
C VAL A 76 -8.78 -7.42 3.57
N ARG A 77 -8.38 -6.24 4.04
CA ARG A 77 -8.38 -5.89 5.47
C ARG A 77 -9.79 -5.73 6.05
N ALA A 78 -10.73 -5.23 5.26
CA ALA A 78 -12.09 -4.92 5.68
C ALA A 78 -12.88 -6.12 6.26
N PRO A 79 -12.86 -7.32 5.66
CA PRO A 79 -13.44 -8.52 6.26
C PRO A 79 -12.91 -8.84 7.66
N MET A 80 -11.62 -8.59 7.94
CA MET A 80 -11.07 -8.81 9.28
C MET A 80 -11.77 -7.88 10.29
N SER A 81 -11.88 -6.59 9.97
CA SER A 81 -12.59 -5.60 10.81
C SER A 81 -14.05 -5.98 11.03
N ALA A 82 -14.74 -6.39 9.97
CA ALA A 82 -16.16 -6.74 10.01
C ALA A 82 -16.45 -8.00 10.84
N ASN A 83 -15.47 -8.91 10.96
CA ASN A 83 -15.57 -10.14 11.74
C ASN A 83 -14.90 -10.04 13.12
N GLY A 84 -14.57 -8.81 13.58
CA GLY A 84 -14.02 -8.57 14.91
C GLY A 84 -12.52 -8.86 15.07
N ILE A 85 -11.80 -9.22 14.00
CA ILE A 85 -10.35 -9.35 13.99
C ILE A 85 -9.76 -7.95 13.78
N ARG A 86 -9.51 -7.25 14.89
CA ARG A 86 -9.20 -5.81 14.93
C ARG A 86 -7.90 -5.52 15.66
N GLY A 87 -7.40 -4.29 15.50
CA GLY A 87 -6.25 -3.77 16.23
C GLY A 87 -4.89 -4.32 15.77
N PRO A 88 -3.83 -4.15 16.58
CA PRO A 88 -2.44 -4.26 16.11
C PRO A 88 -2.05 -5.60 15.49
N PHE A 89 -2.64 -6.71 15.94
CA PHE A 89 -2.37 -8.02 15.35
C PHE A 89 -2.93 -8.14 13.93
N SER A 90 -4.13 -7.63 13.69
CA SER A 90 -4.72 -7.59 12.35
C SER A 90 -3.96 -6.66 11.40
N ASP A 91 -3.41 -5.57 11.93
CA ASP A 91 -2.61 -4.62 11.15
C ASP A 91 -1.25 -5.23 10.80
N PHE A 92 -0.62 -5.97 11.71
CA PHE A 92 0.60 -6.74 11.42
C PHE A 92 0.39 -7.77 10.29
N MET A 93 -0.71 -8.51 10.32
CA MET A 93 -1.08 -9.43 9.23
C MET A 93 -1.26 -8.66 7.92
N PHE A 94 -1.86 -7.47 7.98
CA PHE A 94 -2.09 -6.65 6.80
C PHE A 94 -0.81 -6.05 6.21
N ILE A 95 0.20 -5.72 7.02
CA ILE A 95 1.54 -5.36 6.53
C ILE A 95 2.08 -6.49 5.64
N SER A 96 1.98 -7.75 6.09
CA SER A 96 2.45 -8.91 5.32
C SER A 96 1.69 -9.06 4.00
N VAL A 97 0.36 -8.89 4.02
CA VAL A 97 -0.47 -8.91 2.80
C VAL A 97 -0.05 -7.80 1.85
N ARG A 98 0.19 -6.59 2.36
CA ARG A 98 0.56 -5.43 1.54
C ARG A 98 1.91 -5.62 0.87
N LEU A 99 2.91 -6.09 1.62
CA LEU A 99 4.24 -6.42 1.10
C LEU A 99 4.16 -7.53 0.05
N MET A 100 3.36 -8.57 0.29
CA MET A 100 3.18 -9.65 -0.69
C MET A 100 2.57 -9.14 -2.00
N ILE A 101 1.61 -8.22 -1.94
CA ILE A 101 1.02 -7.60 -3.15
C ILE A 101 2.08 -6.81 -3.92
N ASP A 102 2.89 -5.99 -3.24
CA ASP A 102 3.96 -5.22 -3.90
C ASP A 102 4.98 -6.15 -4.54
N GLN A 103 5.51 -7.08 -3.77
CA GLN A 103 6.50 -8.01 -4.29
C GLN A 103 5.96 -8.86 -5.43
N THR A 104 4.68 -9.22 -5.41
CA THR A 104 4.08 -9.93 -6.55
C THR A 104 4.05 -9.06 -7.79
N LEU A 105 3.51 -7.84 -7.71
CA LEU A 105 3.32 -6.98 -8.87
C LEU A 105 4.64 -6.43 -9.42
N GLU A 106 5.53 -5.98 -8.54
CA GLU A 106 6.83 -5.43 -8.91
C GLU A 106 7.72 -6.49 -9.56
N ASN A 107 7.81 -7.69 -8.98
CA ASN A 107 8.62 -8.76 -9.56
C ASN A 107 7.97 -9.37 -10.81
N ALA A 108 6.64 -9.52 -10.87
CA ALA A 108 5.95 -10.03 -12.05
C ALA A 108 6.08 -9.09 -13.26
N THR A 109 6.23 -7.78 -13.04
CA THR A 109 6.48 -6.79 -14.09
C THR A 109 7.96 -6.64 -14.45
N GLY A 110 8.86 -7.30 -13.71
CA GLY A 110 10.31 -7.18 -13.87
C GLY A 110 10.86 -5.82 -13.43
N VAL A 111 10.10 -5.04 -12.67
CA VAL A 111 10.50 -3.73 -12.13
C VAL A 111 11.21 -3.91 -10.78
N GLY A 112 10.72 -4.83 -9.97
CA GLY A 112 11.24 -5.10 -8.62
C GLY A 112 12.46 -6.00 -8.61
N ALA A 113 12.97 -6.21 -7.40
CA ALA A 113 13.93 -7.25 -7.07
C ALA A 113 13.51 -7.89 -5.74
N LEU A 114 14.02 -9.09 -5.46
CA LEU A 114 13.68 -9.81 -4.24
C LEU A 114 14.09 -9.00 -2.99
N PRO A 115 13.25 -8.86 -1.94
CA PRO A 115 13.51 -7.94 -0.83
C PRO A 115 14.86 -8.15 -0.12
N TRP A 116 15.29 -9.40 0.01
CA TRP A 116 16.57 -9.76 0.64
C TRP A 116 17.81 -9.41 -0.18
N THR A 117 17.63 -8.88 -1.40
CA THR A 117 18.72 -8.35 -2.23
C THR A 117 18.90 -6.84 -2.06
N TRP A 118 17.95 -6.16 -1.41
CA TRP A 118 18.01 -4.72 -1.19
C TRP A 118 18.91 -4.37 0.00
N PRO A 119 19.45 -3.14 0.05
CA PRO A 119 20.05 -2.60 1.26
C PRO A 119 19.10 -2.70 2.46
N VAL A 120 19.64 -3.09 3.62
CA VAL A 120 18.83 -3.32 4.84
C VAL A 120 18.02 -2.08 5.25
N ASN A 121 18.58 -0.88 5.05
CA ASN A 121 17.89 0.38 5.32
C ASN A 121 16.64 0.54 4.45
N GLU A 122 16.67 0.11 3.18
CA GLU A 122 15.49 0.18 2.30
C GLU A 122 14.41 -0.80 2.73
N GLN A 123 14.79 -2.01 3.16
CA GLN A 123 13.84 -2.99 3.72
C GLN A 123 13.15 -2.44 4.98
N ILE A 124 13.90 -1.79 5.87
CA ILE A 124 13.34 -1.18 7.08
C ILE A 124 12.38 -0.04 6.72
N ILE A 125 12.77 0.85 5.81
CA ILE A 125 11.93 1.98 5.36
C ILE A 125 10.63 1.46 4.73
N ASP A 126 10.72 0.41 3.91
CA ASP A 126 9.56 -0.18 3.26
C ASP A 126 8.58 -0.76 4.29
N ILE A 127 9.07 -1.55 5.25
CA ILE A 127 8.25 -2.10 6.34
C ILE A 127 7.61 -0.97 7.17
N LEU A 128 8.34 0.11 7.47
CA LEU A 128 7.81 1.24 8.23
C LEU A 128 6.68 1.97 7.48
N HIS A 129 6.84 2.21 6.18
CA HIS A 129 5.78 2.81 5.37
C HIS A 129 4.55 1.90 5.29
N MET A 130 4.75 0.58 5.15
CA MET A 130 3.65 -0.38 5.18
C MET A 130 2.99 -0.46 6.55
N ALA A 131 3.73 -0.28 7.64
CA ALA A 131 3.18 -0.20 8.99
C ALA A 131 2.29 1.04 9.15
N VAL A 132 2.74 2.22 8.72
CA VAL A 132 1.93 3.45 8.75
C VAL A 132 0.65 3.25 7.95
N LEU A 133 0.76 2.73 6.72
CA LEU A 133 -0.41 2.42 5.89
C LEU A 133 -1.36 1.46 6.60
N ALA A 134 -0.84 0.38 7.18
CA ALA A 134 -1.66 -0.64 7.82
C ALA A 134 -2.36 -0.12 9.07
N PHE A 135 -1.70 0.65 9.93
CA PHE A 135 -2.31 1.21 11.13
C PHE A 135 -3.39 2.24 10.82
N VAL A 136 -3.14 3.13 9.86
CA VAL A 136 -4.13 4.15 9.47
C VAL A 136 -5.33 3.49 8.78
N THR A 137 -5.08 2.55 7.86
CA THR A 137 -6.15 1.75 7.24
C THR A 137 -6.95 0.98 8.28
N GLY A 138 -6.26 0.28 9.20
CA GLY A 138 -6.86 -0.50 10.27
C GLY A 138 -7.74 0.35 11.19
N TYR A 139 -7.26 1.53 11.59
CA TYR A 139 -8.03 2.48 12.38
C TYR A 139 -9.36 2.85 11.73
N PHE A 140 -9.35 3.25 10.45
CA PHE A 140 -10.58 3.63 9.75
C PHE A 140 -11.48 2.43 9.48
N ALA A 141 -10.92 1.30 9.04
CA ALA A 141 -11.68 0.08 8.77
C ALA A 141 -12.37 -0.43 10.04
N ASP A 142 -11.65 -0.51 11.16
CA ASP A 142 -12.20 -0.93 12.46
C ASP A 142 -13.25 0.05 13.00
N ARG A 143 -13.10 1.35 12.69
CA ARG A 143 -14.04 2.40 13.11
C ARG A 143 -15.33 2.42 12.28
N TRP A 144 -15.25 2.13 10.98
CA TRP A 144 -16.40 2.20 10.07
C TRP A 144 -17.14 0.87 9.94
N LEU A 145 -16.44 -0.26 10.04
CA LEU A 145 -17.02 -1.61 10.01
C LEU A 145 -17.30 -2.12 11.43
N GLN A 146 -18.00 -1.29 12.20
CA GLN A 146 -18.56 -1.67 13.48
C GLN A 146 -19.81 -2.50 13.20
N GLY A 147 -19.66 -3.83 13.26
CA GLY A 147 -20.77 -4.76 13.45
C GLY A 147 -21.38 -4.63 14.83
#